data_AF-A0A7W8AEM9-F1
#
_entry.id   AF-A0A7W8AEM9-F1
#
_cell.length_a   1.000
_cell.length_b   1.000
_cell.length_c   1.000
_cell.angle_alpha   90.00
_cell.angle_beta   90.00
_cell.angle_gamma   90.00
#
_symmetry.space_group_name_H-M   'P 1'
#
loop_
_entity.id
_entity.type
_entity.pdbx_description
1 polymer ?
#
loop_
_entity_poly.entity_id
_entity_poly.type
_entity_poly.pdbx_seq_one_letter_code
_entity_poly.pdbx_strand_id
1 'polypeptide(L)'
;MMLRLLVVTALAAAVLAGTTTAACACSCVEFKPAQAVQNATAVFTGTVVAIRTVKGPPNAQKVYTFRADNVYKGAPAAEFQIGADTDSPACGYVFDQDTRYLVFAGPAERVPGVSLSTSLCSGNVPIRAGTGPLQVGDERETAPETLGGPVTTELITALGTPAQPGKSGTPGTSRSAVPWQWVAAVAVVTAATLAWYARRNRAK
;
A
#
# COMPACT_ATOMS: atom_id res chain seq x y z
N MET A 1 32.03 -16.44 51.76
CA MET A 1 30.76 -15.70 51.53
C MET A 1 30.90 -14.60 50.48
N MET A 2 31.97 -13.80 50.49
CA MET A 2 32.18 -12.67 49.56
C MET A 2 32.18 -13.06 48.07
N LEU A 3 32.81 -14.18 47.70
CA LEU A 3 32.86 -14.65 46.30
C LEU A 3 31.48 -15.06 45.75
N ARG A 4 30.60 -15.61 46.60
CA ARG A 4 29.23 -15.97 46.20
C ARG A 4 28.38 -14.72 45.93
N LEU A 5 28.59 -13.66 46.72
CA LEU A 5 27.91 -12.37 46.54
C LEU A 5 28.32 -11.70 45.23
N LEU A 6 29.62 -11.72 44.89
CA LEU A 6 30.14 -11.19 43.62
C LEU A 6 29.65 -11.96 42.39
N VAL A 7 29.53 -13.28 42.48
CA VAL A 7 28.99 -14.11 41.39
C VAL A 7 27.50 -13.84 41.18
N VAL A 8 26.73 -13.68 42.25
CA VAL A 8 25.30 -13.37 42.17
C VAL A 8 25.06 -11.97 41.60
N THR A 9 25.86 -10.97 42.01
CA THR A 9 25.73 -9.61 41.45
C THR A 9 26.17 -9.55 39.99
N ALA A 10 27.22 -10.28 39.60
CA ALA A 10 27.65 -10.38 38.20
C ALA A 10 26.60 -11.08 37.32
N LEU A 11 25.99 -12.17 37.80
CA LEU A 11 24.90 -12.86 37.10
C LEU A 11 23.65 -11.98 36.98
N ALA A 12 23.28 -11.25 38.03
CA ALA A 12 22.16 -10.31 37.98
C ALA A 12 22.41 -9.18 36.97
N ALA A 13 23.63 -8.62 36.94
CA ALA A 13 24.01 -7.58 35.97
C ALA A 13 24.02 -8.12 34.53
N ALA A 14 24.45 -9.36 34.31
CA ALA A 14 24.43 -10.00 33.00
C ALA A 14 23.00 -10.25 32.49
N VAL A 15 22.05 -10.60 33.38
CA VAL A 15 20.64 -10.76 33.04
C VAL A 15 19.98 -9.42 32.69
N LEU A 16 20.32 -8.34 33.41
CA LEU A 16 19.83 -6.99 33.12
C LEU A 16 20.36 -6.42 31.80
N ALA A 17 21.62 -6.71 31.45
CA ALA A 17 22.25 -6.25 30.20
C ALA A 17 21.72 -6.95 28.94
N GLY A 18 21.00 -8.07 29.06
CA GLY A 18 20.46 -8.83 27.93
C GLY A 18 19.06 -8.40 27.43
N THR A 19 18.47 -7.36 28.01
CA THR A 19 17.07 -6.95 27.71
C THR A 19 16.96 -5.62 26.98
N THR A 20 17.93 -5.29 26.12
CA THR A 20 17.78 -4.20 25.15
C THR A 20 16.79 -4.60 24.06
N THR A 21 15.50 -4.62 24.40
CA THR A 21 14.44 -4.54 23.39
C THR A 21 14.70 -3.24 22.62
N ALA A 22 14.96 -3.34 21.32
CA ALA A 22 15.12 -2.18 20.46
C ALA A 22 13.87 -1.31 20.57
N ALA A 23 13.93 -0.27 21.40
CA ALA A 23 12.95 0.80 21.42
C ALA A 23 13.22 1.66 20.18
N CYS A 24 12.81 1.16 19.02
CA CYS A 24 12.68 1.99 17.83
C CYS A 24 11.47 2.89 18.06
N ALA A 25 11.68 4.02 18.73
CA ALA A 25 10.78 5.15 18.59
C ALA A 25 10.89 5.59 17.12
N CYS A 26 9.79 5.49 16.37
CA CYS A 26 9.76 5.95 14.99
C CYS A 26 9.98 7.45 14.96
N SER A 27 11.12 7.90 14.45
CA SER A 27 11.40 9.32 14.19
C SER A 27 11.10 9.60 12.72
N CYS A 28 9.88 10.03 12.44
CA CYS A 28 9.50 10.41 11.09
C CYS A 28 10.16 11.74 10.70
N VAL A 29 10.67 11.82 9.48
CA VAL A 29 11.06 13.11 8.88
C VAL A 29 9.77 13.87 8.56
N GLU A 30 9.70 15.12 8.99
CA GLU A 30 8.56 15.99 8.67
C GLU A 30 8.64 16.40 7.19
N PHE A 31 7.64 15.97 6.41
CA PHE A 31 7.50 16.37 5.00
C PHE A 31 6.49 17.50 4.87
N LYS A 32 6.80 18.49 4.02
CA LYS A 32 5.78 19.45 3.57
C LYS A 32 4.67 18.72 2.79
N PRO A 33 3.42 19.21 2.77
CA PRO A 33 2.33 18.56 2.06
C PRO A 33 2.64 18.21 0.61
N ALA A 34 3.27 19.12 -0.14
CA ALA A 34 3.69 18.87 -1.52
C ALA A 34 4.70 17.71 -1.64
N GLN A 35 5.63 17.58 -0.70
CA GLN A 35 6.61 16.49 -0.69
C GLN A 35 5.95 15.15 -0.34
N ALA A 36 5.03 15.14 0.63
CA ALA A 36 4.26 13.94 0.98
C ALA A 36 3.45 13.42 -0.23
N VAL A 37 2.75 14.32 -0.94
CA VAL A 37 2.03 13.98 -2.18
C VAL A 37 2.99 13.50 -3.27
N GLN A 38 4.15 14.14 -3.44
CA GLN A 38 5.15 13.75 -4.44
C GLN A 38 5.71 12.35 -4.18
N ASN A 39 6.03 12.02 -2.93
CA ASN A 39 6.61 10.73 -2.53
C ASN A 39 5.62 9.56 -2.59
N ALA A 40 4.31 9.84 -2.53
CA ALA A 40 3.27 8.81 -2.64
C ALA A 40 3.05 8.35 -4.09
N THR A 41 2.71 7.08 -4.28
CA THR A 41 2.19 6.55 -5.55
C THR A 41 0.69 6.79 -5.69
N ALA A 42 -0.05 6.69 -4.59
CA ALA A 42 -1.48 6.96 -4.52
C ALA A 42 -1.80 7.85 -3.32
N VAL A 43 -2.70 8.81 -3.54
CA VAL A 43 -3.24 9.68 -2.47
C VAL A 43 -4.74 9.76 -2.65
N PHE A 44 -5.50 9.38 -1.63
CA PHE A 44 -6.95 9.34 -1.71
C PHE A 44 -7.59 9.50 -0.32
N THR A 45 -8.87 9.88 -0.31
CA THR A 45 -9.73 9.70 0.86
C THR A 45 -10.62 8.50 0.67
N GLY A 46 -10.84 7.72 1.72
CA GLY A 46 -11.73 6.55 1.67
C GLY A 46 -11.98 5.94 3.04
N THR A 47 -12.95 5.03 3.09
CA THR A 47 -13.34 4.29 4.29
C THR A 47 -12.80 2.86 4.26
N VAL A 48 -12.27 2.39 5.39
CA VAL A 48 -11.86 0.99 5.53
C VAL A 48 -13.10 0.10 5.53
N VAL A 49 -13.23 -0.78 4.53
CA VAL A 49 -14.36 -1.71 4.40
C VAL A 49 -13.99 -3.15 4.74
N ALA A 50 -12.70 -3.50 4.70
CA ALA A 50 -12.24 -4.82 5.13
C ALA A 50 -10.80 -4.79 5.63
N ILE A 51 -10.52 -5.58 6.66
CA ILE A 51 -9.18 -5.80 7.21
C ILE A 51 -8.90 -7.29 7.17
N ARG A 52 -7.76 -7.68 6.60
CA ARG A 52 -7.27 -9.07 6.68
C ARG A 52 -5.85 -9.10 7.22
N THR A 53 -5.59 -10.05 8.10
CA THR A 53 -4.24 -10.33 8.60
C THR A 53 -3.54 -11.30 7.67
N VAL A 54 -2.32 -10.97 7.28
CA VAL A 54 -1.44 -11.84 6.51
C VAL A 54 -0.31 -12.26 7.44
N LYS A 55 -0.22 -13.56 7.70
CA LYS A 55 0.89 -14.13 8.50
C LYS A 55 2.11 -14.30 7.60
N GLY A 56 3.21 -13.66 7.94
CA GLY A 56 4.51 -13.85 7.29
C GLY A 56 5.65 -13.46 8.23
N PRO A 57 6.80 -14.14 8.20
CA PRO A 57 7.99 -13.68 8.92
C PRO A 57 8.54 -12.40 8.25
N PRO A 58 9.08 -11.42 9.00
CA PRO A 58 9.30 -11.39 10.45
C PRO A 58 8.17 -10.74 11.29
N ASN A 59 7.17 -10.08 10.70
CA ASN A 59 6.17 -9.26 11.43
C ASN A 59 4.73 -9.54 10.97
N ALA A 60 3.75 -9.31 11.85
CA ALA A 60 2.35 -9.39 11.46
C ALA A 60 2.01 -8.24 10.51
N GLN A 61 1.49 -8.58 9.33
CA GLN A 61 1.04 -7.62 8.34
C GLN A 61 -0.47 -7.63 8.25
N LYS A 62 -1.05 -6.45 8.03
CA LYS A 62 -2.45 -6.31 7.68
C LYS A 62 -2.57 -5.69 6.31
N VAL A 63 -3.61 -6.12 5.61
CA VAL A 63 -4.06 -5.43 4.41
C VAL A 63 -5.43 -4.86 4.66
N TYR A 64 -5.52 -3.58 4.39
CA TYR A 64 -6.73 -2.77 4.54
C TYR A 64 -7.29 -2.51 3.16
N THR A 65 -8.56 -2.86 2.97
CA THR A 65 -9.31 -2.54 1.76
C THR A 65 -10.09 -1.27 2.02
N PHE A 66 -9.82 -0.25 1.23
CA PHE A 66 -10.52 1.02 1.28
C PHE A 66 -11.50 1.10 0.13
N ARG A 67 -12.73 1.54 0.41
CA ARG A 67 -13.60 2.12 -0.61
C ARG A 67 -13.22 3.59 -0.75
N ALA A 68 -12.72 3.98 -1.91
CA ALA A 68 -12.30 5.35 -2.17
C ALA A 68 -13.50 6.28 -2.38
N ASP A 69 -13.40 7.50 -1.89
CA ASP A 69 -14.35 8.59 -2.13
C ASP A 69 -13.80 9.58 -3.17
N ASN A 70 -12.51 9.93 -3.04
CA ASN A 70 -11.82 10.94 -3.84
C ASN A 70 -10.36 10.52 -4.01
N VAL A 71 -9.85 10.52 -5.25
CA VAL A 71 -8.47 10.17 -5.57
C VAL A 71 -7.73 11.41 -6.06
N TYR A 72 -6.76 11.87 -5.27
CA TYR A 72 -5.93 13.05 -5.54
C TYR A 72 -4.69 12.70 -6.36
N LYS A 73 -4.19 11.45 -6.23
CA LYS A 73 -3.06 10.95 -7.01
C LYS A 73 -3.21 9.44 -7.27
N GLY A 74 -2.78 9.01 -8.46
CA GLY A 74 -2.85 7.62 -8.90
C GLY A 74 -4.09 7.32 -9.75
N ALA A 75 -4.28 6.06 -10.10
CA ALA A 75 -5.46 5.63 -10.85
C ALA A 75 -6.73 5.82 -10.01
N PRO A 76 -7.84 6.35 -10.57
CA PRO A 76 -9.08 6.64 -9.86
C PRO A 76 -9.91 5.36 -9.61
N ALA A 77 -9.32 4.40 -8.90
CA ALA A 77 -9.93 3.13 -8.55
C ALA A 77 -11.01 3.29 -7.47
N ALA A 78 -12.06 2.47 -7.56
CA ALA A 78 -13.11 2.38 -6.53
C ALA A 78 -12.61 1.79 -5.21
N GLU A 79 -11.61 0.91 -5.29
CA GLU A 79 -11.02 0.26 -4.14
C GLU A 79 -9.50 0.29 -4.19
N PHE A 80 -8.89 0.42 -3.01
CA PHE A 80 -7.45 0.31 -2.81
C PHE A 80 -7.15 -0.73 -1.75
N GLN A 81 -6.20 -1.61 -2.03
CA GLN A 81 -5.63 -2.51 -1.02
C GLN A 81 -4.30 -1.96 -0.56
N ILE A 82 -4.19 -1.68 0.73
CA ILE A 82 -3.00 -1.07 1.34
C ILE A 82 -2.42 -2.05 2.37
N GLY A 83 -1.18 -2.47 2.15
CA GLY A 83 -0.43 -3.23 3.15
C GLY A 83 0.20 -2.31 4.19
N ALA A 84 0.13 -2.69 5.47
CA ALA A 84 0.94 -2.06 6.51
C ALA A 84 1.37 -3.11 7.53
N ASP A 85 2.56 -2.92 8.08
CA ASP A 85 2.98 -3.64 9.27
C ASP A 85 2.10 -3.18 10.46
N THR A 86 1.89 -4.06 11.45
CA THR A 86 1.12 -3.70 12.66
C THR A 86 1.98 -3.39 13.87
N ASP A 87 3.27 -3.67 13.77
CA ASP A 87 4.17 -3.66 14.91
C ASP A 87 4.90 -2.32 15.00
N SER A 88 4.91 -1.73 16.21
CA SER A 88 5.55 -0.44 16.48
C SER A 88 7.03 -0.39 16.05
N PRO A 89 7.87 -1.43 16.25
CA PRO A 89 9.26 -1.43 15.77
C PRO A 89 9.41 -1.34 14.24
N ALA A 90 8.36 -1.71 13.49
CA ALA A 90 8.34 -1.62 12.03
C ALA A 90 7.76 -0.29 11.51
N CYS A 91 7.41 0.65 12.40
CA CYS A 91 6.69 1.88 12.08
C CYS A 91 5.40 1.61 11.30
N GLY A 92 4.70 0.55 11.71
CA GLY A 92 3.41 0.16 11.18
C GLY A 92 2.34 1.23 11.37
N TYR A 93 1.32 1.22 10.51
CA TYR A 93 0.12 2.04 10.68
C TYR A 93 -1.09 1.14 10.81
N VAL A 94 -1.89 1.37 11.85
CA VAL A 94 -3.14 0.64 12.08
C VAL A 94 -4.31 1.52 11.70
N PHE A 95 -5.14 1.03 10.79
CA PHE A 95 -6.41 1.67 10.45
C PHE A 95 -7.56 0.97 11.17
N ASP A 96 -8.56 1.76 11.54
CA ASP A 96 -9.78 1.27 12.15
C ASP A 96 -10.83 0.96 11.09
N GLN A 97 -11.54 -0.15 11.28
CA GLN A 97 -12.66 -0.57 10.44
C GLN A 97 -13.75 0.52 10.45
N ASP A 98 -14.38 0.76 9.30
CA ASP A 98 -15.45 1.76 9.11
C ASP A 98 -15.04 3.21 9.38
N THR A 99 -13.75 3.49 9.59
CA THR A 99 -13.21 4.84 9.72
C THR A 99 -12.73 5.35 8.37
N ARG A 100 -12.91 6.66 8.16
CA ARG A 100 -12.50 7.38 6.95
C ARG A 100 -11.14 8.04 7.16
N TYR A 101 -10.27 7.91 6.17
CA TYR A 101 -8.89 8.44 6.23
C TYR A 101 -8.54 9.25 4.98
N LEU A 102 -7.62 10.19 5.13
CA LEU A 102 -6.71 10.60 4.06
C LEU A 102 -5.51 9.66 4.09
N VAL A 103 -5.24 8.99 2.97
CA VAL A 103 -4.22 7.95 2.86
C VAL A 103 -3.15 8.36 1.86
N PHE A 104 -1.89 8.20 2.25
CA PHE A 104 -0.71 8.32 1.41
C PHE A 104 -0.07 6.94 1.30
N ALA A 105 -0.06 6.37 0.10
CA ALA A 105 0.48 5.05 -0.15
C ALA A 105 1.62 5.09 -1.16
N GLY A 106 2.75 4.49 -0.79
CA GLY A 106 3.92 4.29 -1.65
C GLY A 106 3.93 2.89 -2.26
N PRO A 107 4.89 2.63 -3.17
CA PRO A 107 5.06 1.31 -3.74
C PRO A 107 5.68 0.38 -2.71
N ALA A 108 5.06 -0.76 -2.43
CA ALA A 108 5.76 -1.90 -1.86
C ALA A 108 4.95 -3.18 -2.05
N GLU A 109 5.67 -4.26 -2.32
CA GLU A 109 5.12 -5.61 -2.44
C GLU A 109 5.60 -6.46 -1.26
N ARG A 110 5.35 -5.97 -0.04
CA ARG A 110 5.65 -6.75 1.18
C ARG A 110 4.65 -7.87 1.38
N VAL A 111 3.41 -7.66 0.93
CA VAL A 111 2.34 -8.66 0.93
C VAL A 111 2.11 -9.12 -0.52
N PRO A 112 2.14 -10.44 -0.80
CA PRO A 112 1.88 -10.96 -2.14
C PRO A 112 0.54 -10.46 -2.72
N GLY A 113 0.57 -9.92 -3.93
CA GLY A 113 -0.61 -9.40 -4.62
C GLY A 113 -1.09 -8.02 -4.16
N VAL A 114 -0.33 -7.34 -3.29
CA VAL A 114 -0.61 -5.98 -2.83
C VAL A 114 0.60 -5.11 -3.13
N SER A 115 0.45 -4.19 -4.08
CA SER A 115 1.55 -3.34 -4.58
C SER A 115 1.70 -1.99 -3.86
N LEU A 116 0.72 -1.65 -3.03
CA LEU A 116 0.69 -0.40 -2.27
C LEU A 116 0.87 -0.68 -0.78
N SER A 117 1.71 0.14 -0.15
CA SER A 117 1.90 0.09 1.29
C SER A 117 1.97 1.47 1.91
N THR A 118 1.84 1.50 3.23
CA THR A 118 1.97 2.72 4.00
C THR A 118 2.60 2.44 5.36
N SER A 119 2.95 3.50 6.08
CA SER A 119 3.60 3.46 7.38
C SER A 119 3.17 4.64 8.24
N LEU A 120 3.58 4.63 9.51
CA LEU A 120 3.39 5.74 10.44
C LEU A 120 3.84 7.09 9.87
N CYS A 121 4.94 7.10 9.12
CA CYS A 121 5.55 8.31 8.57
C CYS A 121 4.97 8.75 7.22
N SER A 122 3.97 8.05 6.69
CA SER A 122 3.42 8.37 5.37
C SER A 122 2.49 9.59 5.39
N GLY A 123 1.99 9.99 6.56
CA GLY A 123 1.08 11.13 6.71
C GLY A 123 -0.41 10.75 6.66
N ASN A 124 -0.75 9.48 6.90
CA ASN A 124 -2.15 9.04 6.98
C ASN A 124 -2.82 9.62 8.21
N VAL A 125 -4.08 10.02 8.08
CA VAL A 125 -4.80 10.65 9.19
C VAL A 125 -6.30 10.39 9.07
N PRO A 126 -6.97 10.07 10.20
CA PRO A 126 -8.42 9.98 10.21
C PRO A 126 -9.05 11.34 9.94
N ILE A 127 -10.14 11.33 9.20
CA ILE A 127 -10.90 12.54 8.82
C ILE A 127 -12.38 12.34 9.09
N ARG A 128 -13.11 13.44 9.18
CA ARG A 128 -14.55 13.41 9.39
C ARG A 128 -15.26 12.53 8.34
N ALA A 129 -16.24 11.77 8.81
CA ALA A 129 -17.12 10.98 7.96
C ALA A 129 -17.80 11.83 6.86
N GLY A 130 -17.97 11.23 5.68
CA GLY A 130 -18.51 11.88 4.49
C GLY A 130 -17.92 11.25 3.22
N THR A 131 -18.31 11.76 2.06
CA THR A 131 -17.80 11.30 0.75
C THR A 131 -17.29 12.43 -0.13
N GLY A 132 -17.47 13.69 0.30
CA GLY A 132 -16.99 14.86 -0.41
C GLY A 132 -15.46 15.00 -0.38
N PRO A 133 -14.88 15.78 -1.30
CA PRO A 133 -13.47 16.12 -1.28
C PRO A 133 -13.12 16.90 -0.02
N LEU A 134 -11.83 16.86 0.38
CA LEU A 134 -11.33 17.61 1.53
C LEU A 134 -11.46 19.10 1.29
N GLN A 135 -11.83 19.83 2.33
CA GLN A 135 -11.97 21.28 2.34
C GLN A 135 -11.03 21.90 3.37
N VAL A 136 -10.64 23.16 3.15
CA VAL A 136 -9.86 23.91 4.13
C VAL A 136 -10.67 24.03 5.42
N GLY A 137 -10.04 23.74 6.56
CA GLY A 137 -10.69 23.76 7.87
C GLY A 137 -11.38 22.45 8.27
N ASP A 138 -11.48 21.45 7.37
CA ASP A 138 -11.89 20.11 7.79
C ASP A 138 -10.97 19.61 8.91
N GLU A 139 -11.57 19.05 9.96
CA GLU A 139 -10.81 18.57 11.10
C GLU A 139 -10.16 17.22 10.79
N ARG A 140 -8.85 17.15 11.00
CA ARG A 140 -8.08 15.90 10.95
C ARG A 140 -7.87 15.48 12.39
N GLU A 141 -8.51 14.37 12.74
CA GLU A 141 -8.55 13.91 14.11
C GLU A 141 -7.15 13.44 14.52
N THR A 142 -6.76 13.76 15.75
CA THR A 142 -5.45 13.41 16.29
C THR A 142 -5.30 11.89 16.34
N ALA A 143 -4.43 11.34 15.49
CA ALA A 143 -3.87 10.01 15.68
C ALA A 143 -2.60 10.10 16.57
N PRO A 144 -2.20 9.02 17.26
CA PRO A 144 -1.22 9.09 18.34
C PRO A 144 0.15 9.69 17.97
N GLU A 145 0.52 9.79 16.68
CA GLU A 145 1.86 10.24 16.27
C GLU A 145 1.91 11.08 14.96
N THR A 146 0.78 11.60 14.46
CA THR A 146 0.75 12.39 13.21
C THR A 146 0.08 13.75 13.37
N LEU A 147 0.61 14.73 12.63
CA LEU A 147 0.11 16.08 12.28
C LEU A 147 -1.42 16.26 12.37
N GLY A 148 -1.99 16.24 13.56
CA GLY A 148 -3.38 16.61 13.80
C GLY A 148 -3.62 18.09 13.48
N GLY A 149 -4.89 18.50 13.46
CA GLY A 149 -5.27 19.89 13.22
C GLY A 149 -5.85 20.13 11.83
N PRO A 150 -6.32 21.35 11.55
CA PRO A 150 -7.16 21.63 10.39
C PRO A 150 -6.44 21.30 9.08
N VAL A 151 -7.21 20.87 8.08
CA VAL A 151 -6.75 20.83 6.70
C VAL A 151 -6.34 22.24 6.28
N THR A 152 -5.08 22.41 5.90
CA THR A 152 -4.52 23.72 5.51
C THR A 152 -4.71 23.98 4.02
N THR A 153 -4.67 25.27 3.64
CA THR A 153 -4.66 25.68 2.23
C THR A 153 -3.46 25.09 1.47
N GLU A 154 -2.31 24.94 2.13
CA GLU A 154 -1.12 24.31 1.54
C GLU A 154 -1.39 22.84 1.20
N LEU A 155 -2.05 22.10 2.09
CA LEU A 155 -2.42 20.70 1.84
C LEU A 155 -3.41 20.58 0.66
N ILE A 156 -4.47 21.40 0.64
CA ILE A 156 -5.44 21.38 -0.48
C ILE A 156 -4.76 21.72 -1.81
N THR A 157 -3.85 22.71 -1.81
CA THR A 157 -3.08 23.09 -3.00
C THR A 157 -2.19 21.94 -3.46
N ALA A 158 -1.53 21.24 -2.54
CA ALA A 158 -0.68 20.10 -2.84
C ALA A 158 -1.48 18.88 -3.37
N LEU A 159 -2.67 18.63 -2.83
CA LEU A 159 -3.55 17.55 -3.26
C LEU A 159 -4.15 17.80 -4.65
N GLY A 160 -4.42 19.06 -4.98
CA GLY A 160 -5.04 19.43 -6.25
C GLY A 160 -6.50 18.98 -6.35
N THR A 161 -7.01 18.88 -7.58
CA THR A 161 -8.40 18.50 -7.84
C THR A 161 -8.55 16.97 -7.83
N PRO A 162 -9.42 16.40 -6.98
CA PRO A 162 -9.61 14.96 -6.94
C PRO A 162 -10.41 14.44 -8.13
N ALA A 163 -10.03 13.27 -8.61
CA ALA A 163 -10.85 12.44 -9.47
C ALA A 163 -11.84 11.61 -8.64
N GLN A 164 -13.03 11.39 -9.20
CA GLN A 164 -14.05 10.55 -8.60
C GLN A 164 -13.85 9.09 -9.03
N PRO A 165 -13.81 8.13 -8.09
CA PRO A 165 -13.69 6.73 -8.43
C PRO A 165 -14.78 6.27 -9.40
N GLY A 166 -14.40 5.54 -10.44
CA GLY A 166 -15.33 4.98 -11.43
C GLY A 166 -16.00 6.00 -12.37
N LYS A 167 -15.79 7.32 -12.21
CA LYS A 167 -16.26 8.34 -13.16
C LYS A 167 -15.25 8.69 -14.24
N SER A 168 -14.01 8.21 -14.11
CA SER A 168 -12.98 8.38 -15.12
C SER A 168 -13.18 7.37 -16.25
N GLY A 169 -14.10 7.69 -17.16
CA GLY A 169 -14.17 7.18 -18.53
C GLY A 169 -14.42 5.67 -18.67
N THR A 170 -15.48 5.32 -19.40
CA THR A 170 -15.68 4.02 -20.03
C THR A 170 -14.33 3.36 -20.38
N PRO A 171 -14.04 2.13 -19.92
CA PRO A 171 -12.90 1.39 -20.41
C PRO A 171 -13.10 1.25 -21.91
N GLY A 172 -12.35 2.04 -22.69
CA GLY A 172 -12.12 1.73 -24.08
C GLY A 172 -11.62 0.30 -24.07
N THR A 173 -12.46 -0.61 -24.57
CA THR A 173 -12.09 -2.00 -24.74
C THR A 173 -10.87 -1.99 -25.65
N SER A 174 -9.67 -1.98 -25.09
CA SER A 174 -8.48 -2.45 -25.78
C SER A 174 -8.71 -3.94 -25.96
N ARG A 175 -9.52 -4.29 -26.98
CA ARG A 175 -9.38 -5.57 -27.65
C ARG A 175 -7.93 -5.53 -28.10
N SER A 176 -7.08 -6.26 -27.40
CA SER A 176 -5.81 -6.71 -27.96
C SER A 176 -6.18 -7.46 -29.23
N ALA A 177 -6.23 -6.73 -30.34
CA ALA A 177 -6.35 -7.31 -31.66
C ALA A 177 -5.04 -8.07 -31.83
N VAL A 178 -5.06 -9.35 -31.48
CA VAL A 178 -4.03 -10.29 -31.91
C VAL A 178 -3.90 -10.05 -33.40
N PRO A 179 -2.75 -9.55 -33.89
CA PRO A 179 -2.64 -9.17 -35.28
C PRO A 179 -2.88 -10.45 -36.10
N TRP A 180 -3.98 -10.50 -36.85
CA TRP A 180 -4.44 -11.63 -37.67
C TRP A 180 -3.32 -12.23 -38.56
N GLN A 181 -2.32 -11.42 -38.90
CA GLN A 181 -1.07 -11.82 -39.52
C GLN A 181 -0.33 -12.97 -38.78
N TRP A 182 -0.36 -13.01 -37.44
CA TRP A 182 0.24 -14.10 -36.65
C TRP A 182 -0.59 -15.39 -36.70
N VAL A 183 -1.92 -15.29 -36.75
CA VAL A 183 -2.82 -16.46 -36.84
C VAL A 183 -2.70 -17.12 -38.21
N ALA A 184 -2.63 -16.32 -39.28
CA ALA A 184 -2.43 -16.82 -40.63
C ALA A 184 -1.07 -17.51 -40.81
N ALA A 185 0.00 -16.97 -40.23
CA ALA A 185 1.33 -17.55 -40.32
C ALA A 185 1.41 -18.96 -39.68
N VAL A 186 0.80 -19.14 -38.50
CA VAL A 186 0.79 -20.45 -37.82
C VAL A 186 -0.04 -21.49 -38.59
N ALA A 187 -1.16 -21.09 -39.19
CA ALA A 187 -1.99 -21.98 -40.01
C ALA A 187 -1.26 -22.45 -41.28
N VAL A 188 -0.49 -21.58 -41.95
CA VAL A 188 0.27 -21.95 -43.15
C VAL A 188 1.41 -22.91 -42.81
N VAL A 189 2.13 -22.68 -41.71
CA VAL A 189 3.25 -23.56 -41.28
C VAL A 189 2.73 -24.95 -40.87
N THR A 190 1.59 -25.03 -40.18
CA THR A 190 0.99 -26.30 -39.78
C THR A 190 0.44 -27.09 -40.98
N ALA A 191 -0.20 -26.42 -41.94
CA ALA A 191 -0.64 -27.07 -43.18
C ALA A 191 0.54 -27.56 -44.03
N ALA A 192 1.62 -26.78 -44.15
CA ALA A 192 2.81 -27.16 -44.92
C ALA A 192 3.54 -28.36 -44.29
N THR A 193 3.67 -28.39 -42.97
CA THR A 193 4.29 -29.50 -42.24
C THR A 193 3.46 -30.78 -42.32
N LEU A 194 2.13 -30.70 -42.20
CA LEU A 194 1.23 -31.83 -42.40
C LEU A 194 1.26 -32.36 -43.84
N ALA A 195 1.28 -31.48 -44.83
CA ALA A 195 1.38 -31.87 -46.24
C ALA A 195 2.72 -32.54 -46.56
N TRP A 196 3.82 -32.01 -46.01
CA TRP A 196 5.15 -32.62 -46.16
C TRP A 196 5.22 -33.99 -45.48
N TYR A 197 4.69 -34.11 -44.27
CA TYR A 197 4.63 -35.38 -43.54
C TYR A 197 3.80 -36.44 -44.29
N ALA A 198 2.63 -36.06 -44.80
CA ALA A 198 1.76 -36.94 -45.57
C ALA A 198 2.40 -37.40 -46.90
N ARG A 199 3.14 -36.53 -47.58
CA ARG A 199 3.89 -36.90 -48.81
C ARG A 199 5.03 -37.86 -48.49
N ARG A 200 5.76 -37.64 -47.39
CA ARG A 200 6.88 -38.49 -46.98
C ARG A 200 6.45 -39.91 -46.63
N ASN A 201 5.27 -40.10 -46.04
CA ASN A 201 4.74 -41.41 -45.69
C ASN A 201 4.10 -42.18 -46.86
N ARG A 202 3.84 -41.55 -48.01
CA ARG A 202 3.33 -42.23 -49.22
C ARG A 202 4.44 -42.69 -50.18
N ALA A 203 5.69 -42.32 -49.92
CA ALA A 203 6.86 -42.68 -50.71
C ALA A 203 7.67 -43.86 -50.11
N LYS A 204 7.09 -44.55 -49.12
CA LYS A 204 7.55 -45.84 -48.58
C LYS A 204 6.46 -46.87 -48.86
#